data_AF-A0A396ZBE7-F1
#
_entry.id   AF-A0A396ZBE7-F1
#
_cell.length_a   1.000
_cell.length_b   1.000
_cell.length_c   1.000
_cell.angle_alpha   90.00
_cell.angle_beta   90.00
_cell.angle_gamma   90.00
#
_symmetry.space_group_name_H-M   'P 1'
#
loop_
_entity.id
_entity.type
_entity.pdbx_description
1 polymer ?
#
loop_
_entity_poly.entity_id
_entity_poly.type
_entity_poly.pdbx_seq_one_letter_code
_entity_poly.pdbx_strand_id
1 'polypeptide(L)'
;MAESKSKITFEDALLELEQIAEKLERQDFSLEESLKAYERGMELKKICQAILDTAEGKIEALTKDESKKTVKTGFRAEAKTSTETKSATSTADEDLF
;
A
#
# COMPACT_ATOMS: atom_id res chain seq x y z
N MET A 1 -13.11 -13.54 -32.16
CA MET A 1 -12.78 -12.16 -31.74
C MET A 1 -12.74 -12.16 -30.24
N ALA A 2 -11.60 -11.84 -29.63
CA ALA A 2 -11.42 -11.90 -28.18
C ALA A 2 -11.88 -10.57 -27.57
N GLU A 3 -12.89 -10.64 -26.70
CA GLU A 3 -13.44 -9.52 -25.95
C GLU A 3 -12.36 -8.91 -25.06
N SER A 4 -11.92 -7.69 -25.39
CA SER A 4 -11.12 -6.87 -24.51
C SER A 4 -12.02 -6.32 -23.41
N LYS A 5 -12.09 -7.06 -22.29
CA LYS A 5 -12.66 -6.60 -21.02
C LYS A 5 -11.85 -5.36 -20.60
N SER A 6 -12.34 -4.17 -20.95
CA SER A 6 -11.67 -2.90 -20.72
C SER A 6 -11.50 -2.69 -19.21
N LYS A 7 -10.30 -2.94 -18.70
CA LYS A 7 -9.92 -2.48 -17.36
C LYS A 7 -9.86 -0.96 -17.41
N ILE A 8 -10.69 -0.31 -16.61
CA ILE A 8 -10.59 1.12 -16.36
C ILE A 8 -9.20 1.44 -15.80
N THR A 9 -8.60 2.54 -16.26
CA THR A 9 -7.31 3.00 -15.73
C THR A 9 -7.52 3.81 -14.45
N PHE A 10 -6.44 4.12 -13.74
CA PHE A 10 -6.52 4.98 -12.55
C PHE A 10 -7.03 6.39 -12.91
N GLU A 11 -6.46 6.98 -13.95
CA GLU A 11 -6.82 8.33 -14.40
C GLU A 11 -8.29 8.39 -14.84
N ASP A 12 -8.77 7.37 -15.57
CA ASP A 12 -10.17 7.31 -15.98
C ASP A 12 -11.11 7.16 -14.78
N ALA A 13 -10.76 6.32 -13.81
CA ALA A 13 -11.56 6.10 -12.61
C ALA A 13 -11.60 7.36 -11.72
N LEU A 14 -10.50 8.08 -11.63
CA LEU A 14 -10.40 9.34 -10.90
C LEU A 14 -11.23 10.44 -11.57
N LEU A 15 -11.10 10.59 -12.89
CA LEU A 15 -11.86 11.56 -13.66
C LEU A 15 -13.38 11.32 -13.54
N GLU A 16 -13.82 10.07 -13.61
CA GLU A 16 -15.23 9.75 -13.42
C GLU A 16 -15.72 10.07 -12.00
N LEU A 17 -14.88 9.84 -10.99
CA LEU A 17 -15.19 10.16 -9.59
C LEU A 17 -15.34 11.67 -9.39
N GLU A 18 -14.46 12.48 -9.98
CA GLU A 18 -14.53 13.94 -9.98
C GLU A 18 -15.83 14.43 -10.63
N GLN A 19 -16.20 13.87 -11.78
CA GLN A 19 -17.46 14.20 -12.45
C GLN A 19 -18.69 13.85 -11.60
N ILE A 20 -18.63 12.75 -10.84
CA ILE A 20 -19.70 12.37 -9.91
C ILE A 20 -19.78 13.36 -8.75
N ALA A 21 -18.64 13.78 -8.20
CA ALA A 21 -18.60 14.78 -7.14
C ALA A 21 -19.18 16.13 -7.63
N GLU A 22 -18.75 16.63 -8.78
CA GLU A 22 -19.29 17.84 -9.40
C GLU A 22 -20.80 17.74 -9.69
N LYS A 23 -21.26 16.55 -10.06
CA LYS A 23 -22.69 16.28 -10.25
C LYS A 23 -23.43 16.41 -8.92
N LEU A 24 -23.00 15.71 -7.88
CA LEU A 24 -23.64 15.73 -6.56
C LEU A 24 -23.69 17.12 -5.90
N GLU A 25 -22.79 18.03 -6.26
CA GLU A 25 -22.80 19.41 -5.78
C GLU A 25 -23.92 20.28 -6.39
N ARG A 26 -24.50 19.86 -7.54
CA ARG A 26 -25.61 20.59 -8.17
C ARG A 26 -26.90 20.28 -7.41
N GLN A 27 -27.71 21.31 -7.14
CA GLN A 27 -28.95 21.19 -6.35
C GLN A 27 -30.14 20.52 -7.08
N ASP A 28 -29.91 19.90 -8.25
CA ASP A 28 -30.97 19.41 -9.13
C ASP A 28 -30.99 17.87 -9.24
N PHE A 29 -30.56 17.17 -8.20
CA PHE A 29 -30.54 15.70 -8.15
C PHE A 29 -31.79 15.16 -7.46
N SER A 30 -32.43 14.19 -8.12
CA SER A 30 -33.39 13.34 -7.42
C SER A 30 -32.67 12.46 -6.40
N LEU A 31 -33.42 11.97 -5.40
CA LEU A 31 -32.92 11.02 -4.42
C LEU A 31 -32.34 9.75 -5.08
N GLU A 32 -33.01 9.26 -6.12
CA GLU A 32 -32.58 8.05 -6.84
C GLU A 32 -31.26 8.26 -7.59
N GLU A 33 -31.08 9.42 -8.24
CA GLU A 33 -29.82 9.78 -8.90
C GLU A 33 -28.70 9.98 -7.88
N SER A 34 -29.01 10.54 -6.71
CA SER A 34 -28.04 10.72 -5.62
C SER A 34 -27.52 9.37 -5.11
N LEU A 35 -28.41 8.38 -4.97
CA LEU A 35 -28.04 7.03 -4.57
C LEU A 35 -27.18 6.33 -5.63
N LYS A 36 -27.56 6.43 -6.92
CA LYS A 36 -26.78 5.85 -8.03
C LYS A 36 -25.38 6.47 -8.13
N ALA A 37 -25.30 7.79 -8.00
CA ALA A 37 -24.04 8.52 -8.00
C ALA A 37 -23.14 8.08 -6.84
N TYR A 38 -23.71 7.93 -5.64
CA TYR A 38 -22.98 7.45 -4.47
C TYR A 38 -22.46 6.02 -4.66
N GLU A 39 -23.30 5.08 -5.11
CA GLU A 39 -22.91 3.69 -5.37
C GLU A 39 -21.77 3.61 -6.38
N ARG A 40 -21.88 4.36 -7.48
CA ARG A 40 -20.83 4.42 -8.49
C ARG A 40 -19.54 5.03 -7.94
N GLY A 41 -19.63 6.11 -7.17
CA GLY A 41 -18.47 6.72 -6.51
C GLY A 41 -17.75 5.74 -5.58
N MET A 42 -18.50 4.92 -4.83
CA MET A 42 -17.94 3.88 -3.96
C MET A 42 -17.25 2.76 -4.75
N GLU A 43 -17.77 2.39 -5.91
CA GLU A 43 -17.13 1.44 -6.81
C GLU A 43 -15.80 1.99 -7.36
N LEU A 44 -15.82 3.23 -7.88
CA LEU A 44 -14.62 3.91 -8.39
C LEU A 44 -13.55 4.06 -7.32
N LYS A 45 -13.92 4.44 -6.09
CA LYS A 45 -13.00 4.49 -4.96
C LYS A 45 -12.28 3.15 -4.74
N LYS A 46 -13.02 2.03 -4.75
CA LYS A 46 -12.44 0.69 -4.58
C LYS A 46 -11.47 0.35 -5.71
N ILE A 47 -11.81 0.74 -6.94
CA ILE A 47 -10.96 0.53 -8.10
C ILE A 47 -9.66 1.33 -7.97
N CYS A 48 -9.74 2.62 -7.64
CA CYS A 48 -8.56 3.45 -7.42
C CYS A 48 -7.65 2.86 -6.35
N GLN A 49 -8.22 2.46 -5.19
CA GLN A 49 -7.46 1.82 -4.13
C GLN A 49 -6.75 0.55 -4.60
N ALA A 50 -7.45 -0.34 -5.30
CA ALA A 50 -6.86 -1.58 -5.79
C ALA A 50 -5.70 -1.34 -6.78
N ILE A 51 -5.79 -0.29 -7.60
CA ILE A 51 -4.70 0.09 -8.51
C ILE A 51 -3.50 0.61 -7.73
N LEU A 52 -3.73 1.47 -6.72
CA LEU A 52 -2.68 1.99 -5.85
C LEU A 52 -1.99 0.89 -5.06
N ASP A 53 -2.75 -0.02 -4.44
CA ASP A 53 -2.20 -1.18 -3.70
C ASP A 53 -1.30 -2.04 -4.60
N THR A 54 -1.73 -2.24 -5.86
CA THR A 54 -0.94 -2.99 -6.85
C THR A 54 0.34 -2.24 -7.22
N ALA A 55 0.29 -0.92 -7.34
CA ALA A 55 1.46 -0.11 -7.65
C ALA A 55 2.46 -0.10 -6.47
N GLU A 56 1.97 0.08 -5.25
CA GLU A 56 2.78 0.03 -4.02
C GLU A 56 3.49 -1.31 -3.87
N GLY A 57 2.77 -2.42 -4.02
CA GLY A 57 3.36 -3.76 -3.96
C GLY A 57 4.47 -3.99 -5.00
N LYS A 58 4.36 -3.39 -6.19
CA LYS A 58 5.43 -3.44 -7.21
C LYS A 58 6.64 -2.64 -6.79
N ILE A 59 6.45 -1.44 -6.24
CA ILE A 59 7.54 -0.59 -5.74
C ILE A 59 8.29 -1.29 -4.60
N GLU A 60 7.56 -1.89 -3.66
CA GLU A 60 8.17 -2.66 -2.58
C GLU A 60 9.00 -3.84 -3.08
N ALA A 61 8.48 -4.60 -4.06
CA ALA A 61 9.18 -5.75 -4.61
C ALA A 61 10.49 -5.33 -5.29
N LEU A 62 10.47 -4.23 -6.06
CA LEU A 62 11.66 -3.69 -6.71
C LEU A 62 12.69 -3.20 -5.68
N THR A 63 12.24 -2.49 -4.65
CA THR A 63 13.12 -1.96 -3.59
C THR A 63 13.80 -3.09 -2.78
N LYS A 64 13.06 -4.16 -2.49
CA LYS A 64 13.59 -5.37 -1.81
C LYS A 64 14.59 -6.12 -2.69
N ASP A 65 14.39 -6.16 -4.01
CA ASP A 65 15.31 -6.83 -4.95
C ASP A 65 16.63 -6.05 -5.10
N GLU A 66 16.58 -4.72 -5.23
CA GLU A 66 17.78 -3.87 -5.26
C GLU A 66 18.62 -4.02 -3.99
N SER A 67 17.96 -4.09 -2.83
CA SER A 67 18.61 -4.33 -1.53
C SER A 67 19.29 -5.70 -1.44
N LYS A 68 18.79 -6.70 -2.18
CA LYS A 68 19.35 -8.06 -2.20
C LYS A 68 20.55 -8.19 -3.15
N LYS A 69 20.66 -7.28 -4.12
CA LYS A 69 21.72 -7.28 -5.15
C LYS A 69 23.03 -6.66 -4.65
N THR A 70 22.98 -5.78 -3.64
CA THR A 70 24.17 -5.15 -3.04
C THR A 70 24.89 -6.01 -1.98
N VAL A 71 24.29 -7.11 -1.51
CA VAL A 71 24.90 -7.97 -0.47
C VAL A 71 25.67 -9.18 -1.06
N LYS A 72 25.53 -9.50 -2.35
CA LYS A 72 26.13 -10.72 -2.93
C LYS A 72 27.54 -10.60 -3.50
N THR A 73 28.19 -9.44 -3.39
CA THR A 73 29.60 -9.27 -3.76
C THR A 73 30.35 -8.52 -2.67
N GLY A 74 30.67 -9.22 -1.59
CA GLY A 74 31.47 -8.67 -0.51
C GLY A 74 31.82 -9.72 0.55
N PHE A 75 33.01 -10.31 0.40
CA PHE A 75 33.84 -10.90 1.46
C PHE A 75 33.67 -12.40 1.78
N ARG A 76 34.66 -13.17 1.29
CA ARG A 76 35.10 -14.47 1.83
C ARG A 76 36.34 -14.23 2.69
N ALA A 77 36.30 -14.62 3.97
CA ALA A 77 37.42 -15.14 4.79
C ALA A 77 36.87 -15.50 6.20
N GLU A 78 36.80 -16.79 6.57
CA GLU A 78 37.63 -17.48 7.61
C GLU A 78 37.34 -16.98 9.05
N ALA A 79 36.72 -17.73 9.98
CA ALA A 79 36.99 -19.03 10.62
C ALA A 79 37.46 -18.86 12.08
N LYS A 80 36.80 -19.62 13.00
CA LYS A 80 37.17 -19.95 14.42
C LYS A 80 37.11 -18.77 15.42
N THR A 81 36.85 -18.87 16.72
CA THR A 81 36.37 -19.82 17.77
C THR A 81 36.27 -18.96 19.06
N SER A 82 35.76 -19.51 20.17
CA SER A 82 35.95 -19.06 21.57
C SER A 82 34.82 -18.16 22.13
N THR A 83 33.83 -18.74 22.82
CA THR A 83 33.77 -19.13 24.26
C THR A 83 33.40 -17.98 25.19
N GLU A 84 32.26 -18.16 25.88
CA GLU A 84 32.00 -17.87 27.31
C GLU A 84 32.35 -16.46 27.81
N THR A 85 31.44 -15.67 28.40
CA THR A 85 31.08 -15.86 29.81
C THR A 85 29.92 -14.97 30.26
N LYS A 86 29.17 -15.54 31.20
CA LYS A 86 28.08 -15.03 32.00
C LYS A 86 28.51 -13.88 32.94
N SER A 87 27.72 -12.82 33.03
CA SER A 87 27.67 -11.91 34.19
C SER A 87 26.21 -11.47 34.35
N ALA A 88 25.44 -12.13 35.23
CA ALA A 88 25.22 -11.73 36.63
C ALA A 88 24.54 -10.35 36.73
N THR A 89 23.21 -10.29 36.81
CA THR A 89 22.41 -10.10 38.04
C THR A 89 22.73 -8.84 38.83
N SER A 90 21.80 -7.89 38.88
CA SER A 90 21.37 -7.22 40.13
C SER A 90 20.10 -6.41 39.84
N THR A 91 18.92 -6.85 40.30
CA THR A 91 18.24 -6.55 41.58
C THR A 91 17.41 -5.25 41.54
N ALA A 92 16.23 -5.37 42.11
CA ALA A 92 15.10 -4.45 42.15
C ALA A 92 15.35 -3.13 42.90
N ASP A 93 14.31 -2.30 42.82
CA ASP A 93 13.91 -1.26 43.79
C ASP A 93 14.53 0.14 43.60
N GLU A 94 13.72 1.06 43.08
CA GLU A 94 13.49 2.41 43.63
C GLU A 94 12.30 3.01 42.85
N ASP A 95 11.08 2.90 43.35
CA ASP A 95 10.42 3.84 44.27
C ASP A 95 10.18 5.24 43.67
N LEU A 96 8.92 5.67 43.80
CA LEU A 96 8.49 7.07 43.88
C LEU A 96 8.61 7.96 42.61
N PHE A 97 7.54 8.06 41.83
CA PHE A 97 6.74 9.30 41.61
C PHE A 97 5.59 9.04 40.62
#